data_AF-A0A2E1RJ08-F1
#
_entry.id   AF-A0A2E1RJ08-F1
#
_cell.length_a   1.000
_cell.length_b   1.000
_cell.length_c   1.000
_cell.angle_alpha   90.00
_cell.angle_beta   90.00
_cell.angle_gamma   90.00
#
_symmetry.space_group_name_H-M   'P 1'
#
loop_
_entity.id
_entity.type
_entity.pdbx_description
1 polymer ?
#
loop_
_entity_poly.entity_id
_entity_poly.type
_entity_poly.pdbx_seq_one_letter_code
_entity_poly.pdbx_strand_id
1 'polypeptide(L)'
;MSYTIKHLFHINSPVENVFDALSDIEKLKKWYTTEASGESKLNGIINFRFGEIDFKIQILEYEKNKKITWECIDTSLDALIGQKYTYELDENADKTRVRYSQSAFEDQDDFYANMNFSVGKYLEGLRQFCQAGVSEGYGSKGYRS
;
A
#
# COMPACT_ATOMS: atom_id res chain seq x y z
N MET A 1 -18.37 -13.13 9.64
CA MET A 1 -17.49 -13.32 8.47
C MET A 1 -16.92 -11.95 8.15
N SER A 2 -15.61 -11.81 7.93
CA SER A 2 -15.04 -10.51 7.52
C SER A 2 -14.91 -10.45 6.00
N TYR A 3 -15.14 -9.28 5.43
CA TYR A 3 -14.97 -9.00 4.01
C TYR A 3 -13.53 -8.56 3.72
N THR A 4 -13.14 -8.68 2.45
CA THR A 4 -11.79 -8.34 1.97
C THR A 4 -11.88 -7.65 0.62
N ILE A 5 -11.19 -6.52 0.47
CA ILE A 5 -10.97 -5.87 -0.83
C ILE A 5 -9.79 -6.58 -1.49
N LYS A 6 -9.90 -6.91 -2.78
CA LYS A 6 -8.84 -7.55 -3.55
C LYS A 6 -8.62 -6.83 -4.87
N HIS A 7 -7.35 -6.61 -5.22
CA HIS A 7 -6.94 -6.13 -6.55
C HIS A 7 -5.88 -7.05 -7.14
N LEU A 8 -5.91 -7.20 -8.46
CA LEU A 8 -4.90 -7.93 -9.23
C LEU A 8 -4.48 -7.06 -10.41
N PHE A 9 -3.19 -6.81 -10.54
CA PHE A 9 -2.66 -6.06 -11.66
C PHE A 9 -1.20 -6.38 -11.96
N HIS A 10 -0.69 -5.82 -13.05
CA HIS A 10 0.68 -6.03 -13.51
C HIS A 10 1.42 -4.70 -13.56
N ILE A 11 2.70 -4.73 -13.23
CA ILE A 11 3.63 -3.62 -13.31
C ILE A 11 4.76 -4.04 -14.25
N ASN A 12 4.98 -3.25 -15.30
CA ASN A 12 6.09 -3.45 -16.24
C ASN A 12 7.42 -3.00 -15.63
N SER A 13 7.85 -3.69 -14.56
CA SER A 13 9.09 -3.47 -13.82
C SER A 13 9.50 -4.78 -13.14
N PRO A 14 10.81 -5.05 -12.95
CA PRO A 14 11.30 -6.19 -12.17
C PRO A 14 10.73 -6.25 -10.75
N VAL A 15 10.61 -7.46 -10.20
CA VAL A 15 10.00 -7.68 -8.87
C VAL A 15 10.79 -7.00 -7.75
N GLU A 16 12.11 -6.88 -7.91
CA GLU A 16 13.00 -6.14 -7.01
C GLU A 16 12.57 -4.68 -6.90
N ASN A 17 12.28 -4.03 -8.03
CA ASN A 17 11.90 -2.62 -8.06
C ASN A 17 10.53 -2.39 -7.43
N VAL A 18 9.60 -3.32 -7.65
CA VAL A 18 8.26 -3.27 -7.06
C VAL A 18 8.33 -3.52 -5.55
N PHE A 19 9.08 -4.53 -5.12
CA PHE A 19 9.26 -4.83 -3.70
C PHE A 19 9.93 -3.65 -2.98
N ASP A 20 11.00 -3.10 -3.54
CA ASP A 20 11.64 -1.91 -2.98
C ASP A 20 10.68 -0.73 -2.88
N ALA A 21 9.80 -0.52 -3.87
CA ALA A 21 8.81 0.56 -3.82
C ALA A 21 7.82 0.40 -2.65
N LEU A 22 7.59 -0.83 -2.19
CA LEU A 22 6.76 -1.16 -1.04
C LEU A 22 7.54 -1.16 0.28
N SER A 23 8.85 -1.43 0.25
CA SER A 23 9.64 -1.65 1.46
C SER A 23 10.65 -0.54 1.79
N ASP A 24 10.88 0.43 0.90
CA ASP A 24 11.79 1.55 1.14
C ASP A 24 10.99 2.82 1.49
N ILE A 25 11.31 3.45 2.62
CA ILE A 25 10.60 4.64 3.11
C ILE A 25 10.69 5.81 2.12
N GLU A 26 11.85 6.03 1.51
CA GLU A 26 12.03 7.12 0.55
C GLU A 26 11.29 6.85 -0.76
N LYS A 27 11.15 5.58 -1.16
CA LYS A 27 10.31 5.20 -2.32
C LYS A 27 8.81 5.25 -1.99
N LEU A 28 8.38 4.84 -0.80
CA LEU A 28 7.00 5.00 -0.32
C LEU A 28 6.56 6.47 -0.37
N LYS A 29 7.46 7.39 0.00
CA LYS A 29 7.24 8.84 -0.13
C LYS A 29 6.94 9.31 -1.55
N LYS A 30 7.36 8.55 -2.55
CA LYS A 30 7.17 8.91 -3.95
C LYS A 30 5.81 8.55 -4.49
N TRP A 31 5.09 7.57 -3.95
CA TRP A 31 3.84 7.08 -4.55
C TRP A 31 2.66 6.95 -3.58
N TYR A 32 2.91 6.84 -2.28
CA TYR A 32 1.84 6.66 -1.30
C TYR A 32 1.47 8.00 -0.64
N THR A 33 2.37 8.57 0.16
CA THR A 33 2.25 9.92 0.72
C THR A 33 3.64 10.52 0.94
N THR A 34 3.81 11.84 0.74
CA THR A 34 5.10 12.52 0.97
C THR A 34 5.58 12.49 2.42
N GLU A 35 4.69 12.21 3.37
CA GLU A 35 4.98 12.15 4.80
C GLU A 35 4.99 10.71 5.30
N ALA A 36 6.18 10.09 5.30
CA ALA A 36 6.42 8.76 5.82
C ALA A 36 7.71 8.71 6.65
N SER A 37 7.72 7.92 7.73
CA SER A 37 8.91 7.75 8.59
C SER A 37 8.86 6.42 9.34
N GLY A 38 10.01 5.95 9.83
CA GLY A 38 10.09 4.73 10.64
C GLY A 38 10.99 3.66 10.01
N GLU A 39 10.71 2.40 10.33
CA GLU A 39 11.53 1.26 9.96
C GLU A 39 10.72 0.21 9.19
N SER A 40 11.05 0.02 7.91
CA SER A 40 10.44 -0.99 7.06
C SER A 40 11.24 -2.29 7.10
N LYS A 41 11.01 -3.08 8.16
CA LYS A 41 11.56 -4.42 8.37
C LYS A 41 10.56 -5.23 9.19
N LEU A 42 10.72 -6.55 9.27
CA LEU A 42 9.84 -7.39 10.09
C LEU A 42 9.71 -6.85 11.53
N ASN A 43 8.47 -6.73 12.01
CA ASN A 43 8.06 -6.11 13.29
C ASN A 43 8.35 -4.61 13.41
N GLY A 44 8.95 -3.97 12.40
CA GLY A 44 9.18 -2.54 12.33
C GLY A 44 7.88 -1.76 12.15
N ILE A 45 7.91 -0.48 12.53
CA ILE A 45 6.77 0.43 12.51
C ILE A 45 7.03 1.52 11.48
N ILE A 46 6.03 1.79 10.64
CA ILE A 46 6.02 2.92 9.71
C ILE A 46 4.87 3.84 10.06
N ASN A 47 5.15 5.13 10.16
CA ASN A 47 4.16 6.19 10.33
C ASN A 47 3.97 6.89 8.99
N PHE A 48 2.74 6.91 8.50
CA PHE A 48 2.30 7.69 7.36
C PHE A 48 1.39 8.81 7.81
N ARG A 49 1.37 9.91 7.05
CA ARG A 49 0.43 11.00 7.26
C ARG A 49 -0.24 11.41 5.95
N PHE A 50 -1.55 11.60 6.00
CA PHE A 50 -2.40 12.02 4.89
C PHE A 50 -3.16 13.28 5.29
N GLY A 51 -2.46 14.42 5.30
CA GLY A 51 -3.02 15.68 5.78
C GLY A 51 -3.22 15.63 7.30
N GLU A 52 -4.48 15.63 7.74
CA GLU A 52 -4.83 15.51 9.16
C GLU A 52 -4.90 14.05 9.64
N ILE A 53 -4.89 13.08 8.71
CA ILE A 53 -5.03 11.66 9.06
C ILE A 53 -3.64 11.06 9.32
N ASP A 54 -3.40 10.63 10.55
CA ASP A 54 -2.24 9.81 10.90
C ASP A 54 -2.56 8.32 10.67
N PHE A 55 -1.61 7.57 10.12
CA PHE A 55 -1.76 6.15 9.80
C PHE A 55 -0.47 5.39 10.13
N LYS A 56 -0.46 4.70 11.28
CA LYS A 56 0.68 3.93 11.77
C LYS A 56 0.45 2.44 11.54
N ILE A 57 1.44 1.81 10.93
CA ILE A 57 1.42 0.39 10.62
C ILE A 57 2.60 -0.34 11.24
N GLN A 58 2.42 -1.64 11.49
CA GLN A 58 3.48 -2.59 11.77
C GLN A 58 3.66 -3.56 10.60
N ILE A 59 4.90 -3.91 10.28
CA ILE A 59 5.22 -4.93 9.29
C ILE A 59 5.11 -6.32 9.91
N LEU A 60 4.07 -7.07 9.55
CA LEU A 60 3.83 -8.43 10.06
C LEU A 60 4.56 -9.51 9.26
N GLU A 61 4.70 -9.32 7.96
CA GLU A 61 5.41 -10.24 7.07
C GLU A 61 6.35 -9.46 6.17
N TYR A 62 7.56 -9.99 5.96
CA TYR A 62 8.57 -9.37 5.13
C TYR A 62 9.40 -10.47 4.44
N GLU A 63 8.95 -10.88 3.27
CA GLU A 63 9.63 -11.85 2.41
C GLU A 63 10.11 -11.12 1.15
N LYS A 64 11.42 -10.88 1.09
CA LYS A 64 12.05 -10.11 0.01
C LYS A 64 11.60 -10.61 -1.37
N ASN A 65 11.14 -9.68 -2.21
CA ASN A 65 10.67 -9.90 -3.58
C ASN A 65 9.46 -10.84 -3.71
N LYS A 66 8.74 -11.13 -2.61
CA LYS A 66 7.62 -12.08 -2.61
C LYS A 66 6.39 -11.55 -1.89
N LYS A 67 6.55 -11.07 -0.66
CA LYS A 67 5.40 -10.71 0.17
C LYS A 67 5.76 -9.67 1.21
N ILE A 68 4.86 -8.71 1.41
CA ILE A 68 4.90 -7.82 2.55
C ILE A 68 3.47 -7.60 3.08
N THR A 69 3.29 -7.70 4.39
CA THR A 69 1.99 -7.47 5.05
C THR A 69 2.14 -6.37 6.09
N TRP A 70 1.31 -5.35 5.98
CA TRP A 70 1.18 -4.28 6.97
C TRP A 70 -0.08 -4.49 7.78
N GLU A 71 -0.04 -4.16 9.07
CA GLU A 71 -1.22 -4.07 9.93
C GLU A 71 -1.31 -2.66 10.49
N CYS A 72 -2.49 -2.03 10.40
CA CYS A 72 -2.71 -0.75 11.06
C CYS A 72 -2.84 -0.97 12.56
N ILE A 73 -1.95 -0.35 13.33
CA ILE A 73 -1.91 -0.48 14.78
C ILE A 73 -2.43 0.77 15.50
N ASP A 74 -2.48 1.91 14.80
CA ASP A 74 -2.91 3.20 15.36
C ASP A 74 -3.21 4.18 14.21
N THR A 75 -4.30 4.92 14.31
CA THR A 75 -4.70 5.93 13.34
C THR A 75 -5.77 6.84 13.93
N SER A 76 -5.90 8.06 13.40
CA SER A 76 -7.04 8.93 13.67
C SER A 76 -8.38 8.42 13.11
N LEU A 77 -8.38 7.38 12.26
CA LEU A 77 -9.57 6.77 11.68
C LEU A 77 -9.78 5.34 12.21
N ASP A 78 -10.39 5.23 13.40
CA ASP A 78 -10.49 3.98 14.19
C ASP A 78 -10.90 2.73 13.39
N ALA A 79 -11.76 2.89 12.38
CA ALA A 79 -12.23 1.81 11.52
C ALA A 79 -11.11 1.05 10.75
N LEU A 80 -9.91 1.63 10.65
CA LEU A 80 -8.75 0.98 10.02
C LEU A 80 -7.91 0.16 10.99
N ILE A 81 -8.04 0.34 12.31
CA ILE A 81 -7.21 -0.35 13.30
C ILE A 81 -7.47 -1.86 13.21
N GLY A 82 -6.38 -2.64 13.14
CA GLY A 82 -6.41 -4.10 12.95
C GLY A 82 -6.60 -4.56 11.51
N GLN A 83 -6.85 -3.65 10.56
CA GLN A 83 -6.87 -4.02 9.14
C GLN A 83 -5.49 -4.41 8.65
N LYS A 84 -5.46 -5.43 7.79
CA LYS A 84 -4.22 -5.95 7.19
C LYS A 84 -4.18 -5.71 5.69
N TYR A 85 -3.05 -5.17 5.24
CA TYR A 85 -2.75 -4.76 3.88
C TYR A 85 -1.63 -5.67 3.36
N THR A 86 -1.96 -6.65 2.54
CA THR A 86 -0.99 -7.64 2.03
C THR A 86 -0.73 -7.41 0.55
N TYR A 87 0.55 -7.42 0.19
CA TYR A 87 1.04 -7.37 -1.17
C TYR A 87 1.81 -8.66 -1.45
N GLU A 88 1.30 -9.49 -2.33
CA GLU A 88 2.00 -10.68 -2.83
C GLU A 88 2.46 -10.41 -4.26
N LEU A 89 3.72 -10.73 -4.53
CA LEU A 89 4.40 -10.48 -5.79
C LEU A 89 4.82 -11.81 -6.42
N ASP A 90 4.63 -11.90 -7.73
CA ASP A 90 5.21 -12.96 -8.54
C ASP A 90 5.50 -12.47 -9.95
N GLU A 91 6.32 -13.21 -10.69
CA GLU A 91 6.63 -12.90 -12.06
C GLU A 91 5.59 -13.51 -13.01
N ASN A 92 5.08 -12.70 -13.94
CA ASN A 92 4.15 -13.13 -14.95
C ASN A 92 4.41 -12.40 -16.28
N ALA A 93 4.80 -13.16 -17.32
CA ALA A 93 5.05 -12.66 -18.67
C ALA A 93 5.99 -11.42 -18.68
N ASP A 94 7.18 -11.58 -18.07
CA ASP A 94 8.23 -10.56 -17.94
C ASP A 94 7.79 -9.28 -17.18
N LYS A 95 6.69 -9.37 -16.43
CA LYS A 95 6.16 -8.29 -15.58
C LYS A 95 6.00 -8.79 -14.15
N THR A 96 5.96 -7.86 -13.21
CA THR A 96 5.58 -8.19 -11.84
C THR A 96 4.07 -8.16 -11.71
N ARG A 97 3.48 -9.27 -11.30
CA ARG A 97 2.08 -9.36 -10.90
C ARG A 97 1.96 -9.05 -9.41
N VAL A 98 1.03 -8.17 -9.07
CA VAL A 98 0.71 -7.78 -7.69
C VAL A 98 -0.68 -8.29 -7.35
N ARG A 99 -0.76 -9.13 -6.31
CA ARG A 99 -2.00 -9.49 -5.61
C ARG A 99 -2.07 -8.66 -4.34
N TYR A 100 -3.02 -7.73 -4.30
CA TYR A 100 -3.27 -6.91 -3.13
C TYR A 100 -4.52 -7.40 -2.39
N SER A 101 -4.47 -7.38 -1.06
CA SER A 101 -5.66 -7.55 -0.23
C SER A 101 -5.69 -6.63 0.99
N GLN A 102 -6.85 -6.03 1.24
CA GLN A 102 -7.17 -5.31 2.48
C GLN A 102 -8.27 -6.09 3.21
N SER A 103 -7.99 -6.57 4.41
CA SER A 103 -8.88 -7.46 5.17
C SER A 103 -9.39 -6.80 6.47
N ALA A 104 -10.29 -7.50 7.16
CA ALA A 104 -10.93 -7.10 8.42
C ALA A 104 -12.01 -6.02 8.26
N PHE A 105 -12.79 -6.05 7.17
CA PHE A 105 -14.03 -5.29 7.06
C PHE A 105 -15.19 -6.08 7.67
N GLU A 106 -16.02 -5.43 8.47
CA GLU A 106 -17.22 -6.04 9.07
C GLU A 106 -18.34 -6.22 8.04
N ASP A 107 -18.55 -5.23 7.17
CA ASP A 107 -19.59 -5.20 6.14
C ASP A 107 -19.09 -4.65 4.80
N GLN A 108 -19.93 -4.77 3.75
CA GLN A 108 -19.71 -4.16 2.43
C GLN A 108 -20.53 -2.88 2.28
N ASP A 109 -20.40 -1.98 3.24
CA ASP A 109 -21.08 -0.69 3.30
C ASP A 109 -20.36 0.39 2.47
N ASP A 110 -20.79 1.64 2.63
CA ASP A 110 -20.19 2.79 1.95
C ASP A 110 -18.72 2.98 2.32
N PHE A 111 -18.31 2.60 3.54
CA PHE A 111 -16.91 2.67 3.96
C PHE A 111 -16.06 1.65 3.18
N TYR A 112 -16.53 0.40 3.06
CA TYR A 112 -15.89 -0.61 2.22
C TYR A 112 -15.77 -0.13 0.77
N ALA A 113 -16.86 0.40 0.20
CA ALA A 113 -16.87 0.89 -1.18
C ALA A 113 -15.90 2.06 -1.38
N ASN A 114 -15.85 3.00 -0.43
CA ASN A 114 -14.94 4.14 -0.47
C ASN A 114 -13.47 3.71 -0.36
N MET A 115 -13.16 2.76 0.52
CA MET A 115 -11.81 2.21 0.66
C MET A 115 -11.37 1.47 -0.60
N ASN A 116 -12.28 0.73 -1.24
CA ASN A 116 -12.00 0.01 -2.50
C ASN A 116 -11.57 0.99 -3.61
N PHE A 117 -12.33 2.06 -3.82
CA PHE A 117 -11.97 3.07 -4.80
C PHE A 117 -10.64 3.77 -4.45
N SER A 118 -10.49 4.16 -3.17
CA SER A 118 -9.31 4.88 -2.69
C SER A 118 -8.03 4.06 -2.83
N VAL A 119 -8.04 2.78 -2.46
CA VAL A 119 -6.86 1.92 -2.59
C VAL A 119 -6.51 1.65 -4.05
N GLY A 120 -7.52 1.52 -4.93
CA GLY A 120 -7.29 1.41 -6.38
C GLY A 120 -6.48 2.58 -6.95
N LYS A 121 -6.74 3.81 -6.49
CA LYS A 121 -5.97 5.00 -6.87
C LYS A 121 -4.51 4.91 -6.43
N TYR A 122 -4.24 4.52 -5.17
CA TYR A 122 -2.87 4.38 -4.68
C TYR A 122 -2.10 3.25 -5.37
N LEU A 123 -2.75 2.12 -5.67
CA LEU A 123 -2.15 1.02 -6.41
C LEU A 123 -1.80 1.40 -7.86
N GLU A 124 -2.59 2.25 -8.50
CA GLU A 124 -2.22 2.85 -9.78
C GLU A 124 -1.00 3.78 -9.63
N GLY A 125 -0.93 4.57 -8.55
CA GLY A 125 0.25 5.36 -8.19
C GLY A 125 1.52 4.53 -8.07
N LEU A 126 1.46 3.38 -7.40
CA LEU A 126 2.57 2.42 -7.33
C LEU A 126 3.01 1.95 -8.72
N ARG A 127 2.05 1.57 -9.58
CA ARG A 127 2.35 1.14 -10.96
C ARG A 127 3.05 2.22 -11.75
N GLN A 128 2.54 3.46 -11.71
CA GLN A 128 3.12 4.58 -12.45
C GLN A 128 4.53 4.90 -11.94
N PHE A 129 4.73 4.87 -10.62
CA PHE A 129 6.04 5.11 -10.01
C PHE A 129 7.07 4.08 -10.49
N CYS A 130 6.73 2.79 -10.45
CA CYS A 130 7.64 1.71 -10.87
C CYS A 130 7.93 1.67 -12.38
N GLN A 131 7.03 2.20 -13.22
CA GLN A 131 7.19 2.15 -14.69
C GLN A 131 7.80 3.44 -15.27
N ALA A 132 7.50 4.59 -14.68
CA ALA A 132 7.82 5.89 -15.26
C ALA A 132 8.48 6.86 -14.27
N GLY A 133 8.64 6.49 -13.00
CA GLY A 133 9.22 7.35 -11.95
C GLY A 133 8.33 8.52 -11.52
N VAL A 134 7.11 8.63 -12.08
CA VAL A 134 6.10 9.62 -11.74
C VAL A 134 4.94 8.94 -11.01
N SER A 135 4.29 9.65 -10.09
CA SER A 135 3.12 9.13 -9.38
C SER A 135 2.14 10.25 -9.04
N GLU A 136 1.01 9.86 -8.47
CA GLU A 136 -0.01 10.76 -7.93
C GLU A 136 -0.24 10.50 -6.44
N GLY A 137 0.83 10.18 -5.70
CA GLY A 137 0.76 9.98 -4.25
C GLY A 137 0.25 11.21 -3.51
N TYR A 138 -0.35 11.02 -2.34
CA TYR A 138 -0.90 12.12 -1.55
C TYR A 138 0.19 13.15 -1.21
N GLY A 139 -0.12 14.44 -1.40
CA GLY A 139 0.84 15.54 -1.20
C GLY A 139 1.85 15.76 -2.34
N SER A 140 1.87 14.90 -3.37
CA SER A 140 2.73 15.09 -4.55
C SER A 140 2.17 16.13 -5.53
N LYS A 141 3.03 16.69 -6.41
CA LYS A 141 2.60 17.63 -7.47
C LYS A 141 1.59 17.02 -8.45
N GLY A 142 1.59 15.70 -8.61
CA GLY A 142 0.66 14.97 -9.48
C GLY A 142 -0.65 14.56 -8.80
N TYR A 143 -0.84 14.85 -7.50
CA TYR A 143 -2.02 14.43 -6.77
C TYR A 143 -3.31 15.05 -7.36
N ARG A 144 -4.23 14.20 -7.79
CA ARG A 144 -5.57 14.61 -8.24
C ARG A 144 -6.54 14.54 -7.07
N SER A 145 -7.07 15.68 -6.64
CA SER A 145 -8.12 15.79 -5.61
C SER A 145 -9.49 15.41 -6.15
#